data_AF-A0A4R4VWN2-F1
#
_entry.id   AF-A0A4R4VWN2-F1
#
_cell.length_a   1.000
_cell.length_b   1.000
_cell.length_c   1.000
_cell.angle_alpha   90.00
_cell.angle_beta   90.00
_cell.angle_gamma   90.00
#
_symmetry.space_group_name_H-M   'P 1'
#
loop_
_entity.id
_entity.type
_entity.pdbx_description
1 polymer ?
#
loop_
_entity_poly.entity_id
_entity_poly.type
_entity_poly.pdbx_seq_one_letter_code
_entity_poly.pdbx_strand_id
1 'polypeptide(L)' 'MWQRGLNWAAILLVGIFGLMWVGIVVYADHFSSLWMRIVQVVFGFLLLGWAVQKAIHMINEA' A
#
# COMPACT_ATOMS: atom_id res chain seq x y z
N MET A 1 2.03 20.00 14.50
CA MET A 1 2.12 20.04 13.03
C MET A 1 3.06 18.97 12.45
N TRP A 2 4.20 18.67 13.09
CA TRP A 2 5.16 17.63 12.64
C TRP A 2 4.56 16.22 12.52
N GLN A 3 3.80 15.76 13.53
CA GLN A 3 3.18 14.42 13.54
C GLN A 3 2.20 14.22 12.37
N ARG A 4 1.45 15.28 12.02
CA ARG A 4 0.49 15.26 10.91
C ARG A 4 1.21 15.14 9.56
N GLY A 5 2.34 15.82 9.40
CA GLY A 5 3.22 15.67 8.24
C GLY A 5 3.81 14.27 8.12
N LEU A 6 4.30 13.70 9.23
CA LEU A 6 4.82 12.32 9.27
C LEU A 6 3.75 11.28 8.93
N ASN A 7 2.53 11.46 9.42
CA ASN A 7 1.41 10.57 9.07
C ASN A 7 1.11 10.64 7.56
N TRP A 8 1.10 11.83 6.96
CA TRP A 8 0.96 11.99 5.51
C TRP A 8 2.09 11.30 4.72
N ALA A 9 3.33 11.47 5.17
CA ALA A 9 4.48 10.79 4.56
C ALA A 9 4.34 9.25 4.64
N ALA A 10 3.91 8.72 5.79
CA ALA A 10 3.67 7.29 5.96
C ALA A 10 2.57 6.78 5.01
N ILE A 11 1.45 7.51 4.89
CA ILE A 11 0.37 7.18 3.95
C ILE A 11 0.88 7.11 2.51
N LEU A 12 1.63 8.13 2.08
CA LEU A 12 2.18 8.18 0.71
C LEU A 12 3.18 7.05 0.45
N LEU A 13 4.12 6.83 1.38
CA LEU A 13 5.13 5.78 1.25
C LEU A 13 4.49 4.39 1.19
N VAL A 14 3.55 4.10 2.10
CA VAL A 14 2.84 2.81 2.13
C VAL A 14 1.98 2.63 0.89
N GLY A 15 1.28 3.68 0.44
CA GLY A 15 0.44 3.62 -0.76
C GLY A 15 1.25 3.37 -2.04
N ILE A 16 2.34 4.11 -2.23
CA ILE A 16 3.25 3.94 -3.38
C ILE A 16 3.88 2.54 -3.34
N PHE A 17 4.37 2.11 -2.17
CA PHE A 17 4.92 0.78 -2.00
C PHE A 17 3.90 -0.31 -2.34
N GLY A 18 2.67 -0.22 -1.82
CA GLY A 18 1.60 -1.18 -2.11
C GLY A 18 1.28 -1.27 -3.61
N LEU A 19 1.21 -0.12 -4.29
CA LEU A 19 0.99 -0.08 -5.75
C LEU A 19 2.14 -0.71 -6.53
N MET A 20 3.38 -0.33 -6.21
CA MET A 20 4.57 -0.88 -6.86
C MET A 20 4.69 -2.39 -6.60
N TRP A 21 4.40 -2.83 -5.38
CA TRP A 21 4.44 -4.24 -4.99
C TRP A 21 3.50 -5.10 -5.85
N VAL A 22 2.25 -4.68 -6.02
CA VAL A 22 1.31 -5.38 -6.91
C VAL A 22 1.87 -5.47 -8.33
N GLY A 23 2.44 -4.37 -8.85
CA GLY A 23 3.10 -4.37 -10.15
C GLY A 23 4.26 -5.38 -10.25
N ILE A 24 5.12 -5.42 -9.24
CA ILE A 24 6.26 -6.35 -9.17
C ILE A 24 5.76 -7.80 -9.15
N VAL A 25 4.76 -8.12 -8.33
CA VAL A 25 4.23 -9.50 -8.25
C VAL A 25 3.58 -9.94 -9.56
N VAL A 26 2.91 -9.02 -10.26
CA VAL A 26 2.25 -9.31 -11.54
C VAL A 26 3.27 -9.47 -12.67
N TYR A 27 4.28 -8.61 -12.76
CA TYR A 27 5.16 -8.53 -13.93
C TYR A 27 6.58 -9.06 -13.74
N ALA A 28 7.09 -9.12 -12.51
CA ALA A 28 8.49 -9.48 -12.24
C ALA A 28 8.64 -10.77 -11.41
N ASP A 29 7.64 -11.17 -10.62
CA ASP A 29 7.71 -12.39 -9.82
C ASP A 29 7.36 -13.65 -10.63
N HIS A 30 8.41 -14.27 -11.18
CA HIS A 30 8.34 -15.50 -11.98
C HIS A 30 8.68 -16.77 -11.18
N PHE A 31 9.25 -16.61 -9.98
CA PHE A 31 9.76 -17.73 -9.18
C PHE A 31 8.76 -18.22 -8.14
N SER A 32 7.83 -17.36 -7.72
CA SER A 32 6.79 -17.73 -6.77
C SER A 32 5.71 -18.60 -7.40
N SER A 33 5.19 -19.54 -6.62
CA SER A 33 4.00 -20.30 -6.99
C SER A 33 2.79 -19.38 -7.16
N LEU A 34 1.81 -19.80 -7.98
CA LEU A 34 0.61 -19.01 -8.27
C LEU A 34 -0.13 -18.60 -6.98
N TRP A 35 -0.27 -19.52 -6.03
CA TRP A 35 -0.89 -19.25 -4.73
C TRP A 35 -0.14 -18.18 -3.92
N MET A 36 1.20 -18.22 -3.95
CA MET A 36 2.01 -17.22 -3.27
C MET A 36 1.85 -15.84 -3.92
N ARG A 37 1.78 -15.78 -5.26
CA ARG A 37 1.52 -14.52 -5.98
C ARG A 37 0.16 -13.93 -5.63
N ILE A 38 -0.89 -14.76 -5.51
CA ILE A 38 -2.22 -14.30 -5.06
C ILE A 38 -2.13 -13.65 -3.67
N VAL A 39 -1.49 -14.33 -2.71
CA VAL A 39 -1.33 -13.81 -1.35
C VAL A 39 -0.57 -12.47 -1.36
N GLN A 40 0.51 -12.38 -2.14
CA GLN A 40 1.30 -11.16 -2.26
C GLN A 40 0.51 -10.00 -2.90
N VAL A 41 -0.32 -10.28 -3.91
CA VAL A 41 -1.21 -9.29 -4.53
C VAL A 41 -2.26 -8.81 -3.52
N VAL A 42 -2.91 -9.74 -2.81
CA VAL A 42 -3.88 -9.40 -1.76
C VAL A 42 -3.23 -8.52 -0.70
N PHE A 43 -2.01 -8.86 -0.26
CA PHE A 43 -1.25 -8.04 0.68
C PHE A 43 -1.01 -6.62 0.15
N GLY A 44 -0.58 -6.47 -1.11
CA GLY A 44 -0.40 -5.15 -1.73
C GLY A 44 -1.68 -4.32 -1.78
N PHE A 45 -2.83 -4.95 -2.08
CA PHE A 45 -4.13 -4.28 -2.03
C PHE A 45 -4.57 -3.89 -0.62
N LEU A 46 -4.26 -4.71 0.40
CA LEU A 46 -4.55 -4.36 1.79
C LEU A 46 -3.74 -3.12 2.23
N LEU A 47 -2.47 -3.01 1.82
CA LEU A 47 -1.66 -1.82 2.09
C LEU A 47 -2.24 -0.57 1.41
N LEU A 48 -2.64 -0.69 0.14
CA LEU A 48 -3.31 0.39 -0.58
C LEU A 48 -4.63 0.80 0.09
N GLY A 49 -5.46 -0.18 0.45
CA GLY A 49 -6.73 0.06 1.14
C GLY A 49 -6.53 0.77 2.48
N TRP A 50 -5.53 0.33 3.27
CA TRP A 50 -5.16 1.01 4.51
C TRP A 50 -4.72 2.45 4.28
N ALA A 51 -3.88 2.69 3.27
CA ALA A 51 -3.39 4.03 2.95
C ALA A 51 -4.55 4.96 2.57
N VAL A 52 -5.48 4.49 1.72
CA VAL A 52 -6.69 5.24 1.33
C VAL A 52 -7.58 5.52 2.54
N GLN A 53 -7.87 4.50 3.36
CA GLN A 53 -8.68 4.66 4.57
C GLN A 53 -8.07 5.71 5.51
N LYS A 54 -6.75 5.65 5.73
CA LYS A 54 -6.05 6.58 6.62
C LYS A 54 -6.02 8.01 6.03
N ALA A 55 -5.86 8.14 4.71
CA ALA A 55 -5.94 9.43 4.02
C ALA A 55 -7.31 10.09 4.22
N ILE A 56 -8.40 9.34 4.01
CA ILE A 56 -9.78 9.82 4.22
C ILE A 56 -9.96 10.29 5.67
N HIS A 57 -9.51 9.49 6.63
CA HIS A 57 -9.61 9.84 8.04
C HIS A 57 -8.85 11.15 8.37
N MET A 58 -7.63 11.32 7.85
CA MET A 58 -6.87 12.56 8.08
C MET A 58 -7.43 13.80 7.39
N ILE A 59 -8.19 13.62 6.29
CA ILE A 59 -8.92 14.70 5.63
C ILE A 59 -10.17 15.08 6.44
N ASN A 60 -10.84 14.10 7.05
CA ASN A 60 -12.03 14.37 7.87
C ASN A 60 -11.68 14.99 9.24
N GLU A 61 -10.50 14.71 9.77
CA GLU A 61 -9.95 15.33 10.99
C GLU A 61 -9.22 16.66 10.72
N ALA A 62 -9.30 17.16 9.48
CA ALA A 62 -8.47 18.25 9.01
C ALA A 62 -8.89 19.64 9.47
#